data_AF-A0A3N4RP49-F1
#
_entry.id   AF-A0A3N4RP49-F1
#
_cell.length_a   1.000
_cell.length_b   1.000
_cell.length_c   1.000
_cell.angle_alpha   90.00
_cell.angle_beta   90.00
_cell.angle_gamma   90.00
#
_symmetry.space_group_name_H-M   'P 1'
#
loop_
_entity.id
_entity.type
_entity.pdbx_description
1 polymer ?
#
loop_
_entity_poly.entity_id
_entity_poly.type
_entity_poly.pdbx_seq_one_letter_code
_entity_poly.pdbx_strand_id
1 'polypeptide(L)'
;MVGDGVLSVGPGGSGGSGGGFQVEPGELDGAGQTAGNVAEQVPSSTSQVLGASDDAEAGLRGWTTGSELDSCTDEWKRLLDSLSAEMDRQGGNLRQTAANYRRAEQDVATGLAGR
;
A
#
# COMPACT_ATOMS: atom_id res chain seq x y z
N MET A 1 6.92 0.22 27.44
CA MET A 1 5.90 0.16 28.50
C MET A 1 4.82 1.18 28.18
N VAL A 2 3.57 0.72 28.28
CA VAL A 2 2.30 1.39 28.00
C VAL A 2 1.96 2.43 29.08
N GLY A 3 1.11 3.40 28.73
CA GLY A 3 0.33 4.25 29.64
C GLY A 3 0.04 5.60 28.98
N ASP A 4 -0.89 5.74 28.02
CA ASP A 4 -2.36 5.74 28.15
C ASP A 4 -2.91 6.88 29.04
N GLY A 5 -3.89 7.66 28.52
CA GLY A 5 -4.79 8.43 29.37
C GLY A 5 -5.05 9.91 29.02
N VAL A 6 -5.88 10.14 27.99
CA VAL A 6 -7.02 11.08 27.94
C VAL A 6 -6.93 12.34 28.83
N LEU A 7 -6.74 13.52 28.21
CA LEU A 7 -7.05 14.81 28.85
C LEU A 7 -8.43 15.33 28.45
N SER A 8 -9.37 15.05 29.35
CA SER A 8 -10.61 15.75 29.73
C SER A 8 -11.28 16.73 28.76
N VAL A 9 -12.49 16.34 28.34
CA VAL A 9 -13.52 17.24 27.80
C VAL A 9 -14.23 17.95 28.98
N GLY A 10 -14.13 19.28 29.03
CA GLY A 10 -14.98 20.14 29.89
C GLY A 10 -16.01 20.90 29.04
N PRO A 11 -17.25 21.12 29.52
CA PRO A 11 -18.26 21.84 28.76
C PRO A 11 -18.13 23.34 29.01
N GLY A 12 -17.50 24.06 28.09
CA GLY A 12 -17.37 25.51 28.18
C GLY A 12 -16.84 26.10 26.88
N GLY A 13 -17.70 26.80 26.15
CA GLY A 13 -17.43 27.24 24.78
C GLY A 13 -16.35 28.31 24.65
N SER A 14 -15.57 28.21 23.57
CA SER A 14 -15.07 29.31 22.76
C SER A 14 -14.64 28.74 21.41
N GLY A 15 -15.13 29.34 20.33
CA GLY A 15 -14.94 28.86 18.97
C GLY A 15 -13.47 28.72 18.59
N GLY A 16 -13.10 27.55 18.12
CA GLY A 16 -11.82 27.25 17.49
C GLY A 16 -12.01 25.97 16.68
N SER A 17 -11.69 26.02 15.39
CA SER A 17 -11.93 24.99 14.37
C SER A 17 -11.83 23.57 14.90
N GLY A 18 -12.82 22.74 14.53
CA GLY A 18 -12.76 21.31 14.78
C GLY A 18 -11.40 20.77 14.36
N GLY A 19 -10.65 20.27 15.34
CA GLY A 19 -9.44 19.48 15.13
C GLY A 19 -9.86 18.14 14.52
N GLY A 20 -10.29 18.19 13.26
CA GLY A 20 -10.56 17.03 12.45
C GLY A 20 -9.26 16.34 12.07
N PHE A 21 -9.36 15.06 11.76
CA PHE A 21 -8.27 14.25 11.21
C PHE A 21 -7.63 14.97 10.01
N GLN A 22 -6.47 15.58 10.22
CA GLN A 22 -5.76 16.29 9.16
C GLN A 22 -4.94 15.26 8.40
N VAL A 23 -5.37 14.97 7.17
CA VAL A 23 -4.64 14.11 6.25
C VAL A 23 -3.50 14.91 5.64
N GLU A 24 -2.29 14.36 5.67
CA GLU A 24 -1.13 14.96 5.02
C GLU A 24 -0.99 14.39 3.59
N PRO A 25 -1.27 15.17 2.53
CA PRO A 25 -1.24 14.66 1.16
C PRO A 25 0.15 14.21 0.73
N GLY A 26 1.21 14.77 1.31
CA GLY A 26 2.59 14.35 1.05
C GLY A 26 2.87 12.93 1.53
N GLU A 27 2.38 12.55 2.72
CA GLU A 27 2.55 11.21 3.28
C GLU A 27 1.79 10.16 2.46
N LEU A 28 0.56 10.48 2.04
CA LEU A 28 -0.21 9.60 1.15
C LEU A 28 0.48 9.40 -0.20
N ASP A 29 1.04 10.46 -0.78
CA ASP A 29 1.74 10.39 -2.06
C ASP A 29 3.01 9.51 -1.93
N GLY A 30 3.81 9.74 -0.88
CA GLY A 30 5.01 8.96 -0.60
C GLY A 30 4.72 7.47 -0.32
N ALA A 31 3.68 7.18 0.47
CA ALA A 31 3.23 5.81 0.71
C ALA A 31 2.75 5.16 -0.60
N GLY A 32 2.01 5.90 -1.43
CA GLY A 32 1.54 5.41 -2.71
C GLY A 32 2.67 5.14 -3.73
N GLN A 33 3.70 5.98 -3.76
CA GLN A 33 4.90 5.74 -4.56
C GLN A 33 5.67 4.52 -4.07
N THR A 34 5.84 4.37 -2.75
CA THR A 34 6.50 3.20 -2.16
C THR A 34 5.76 1.91 -2.52
N ALA A 35 4.43 1.92 -2.43
CA ALA A 35 3.62 0.77 -2.78
C ALA A 35 3.73 0.41 -4.28
N GLY A 36 3.71 1.42 -5.16
CA GLY A 36 3.95 1.22 -6.60
C GLY A 36 5.33 0.65 -6.91
N ASN A 37 6.39 1.18 -6.29
CA ASN A 37 7.75 0.68 -6.47
C ASN A 37 7.89 -0.79 -6.03
N VAL A 38 7.23 -1.18 -4.95
CA VAL A 38 7.20 -2.58 -4.50
C VAL A 38 6.43 -3.43 -5.52
N ALA A 39 5.26 -2.98 -5.96
CA ALA A 39 4.45 -3.69 -6.95
C ALA A 39 5.22 -3.95 -8.25
N GLU A 40 6.02 -2.98 -8.73
CA GLU A 40 6.87 -3.12 -9.93
C GLU A 40 8.03 -4.12 -9.74
N GLN A 41 8.61 -4.20 -8.55
CA GLN A 41 9.75 -5.08 -8.28
C GLN A 41 9.35 -6.54 -8.09
N VAL A 42 8.18 -6.79 -7.47
CA VAL A 42 7.72 -8.15 -7.10
C VAL A 42 7.72 -9.13 -8.29
N PRO A 43 7.20 -8.81 -9.49
CA PRO A 43 7.22 -9.75 -10.62
C PRO A 43 8.62 -10.21 -11.03
N SER A 44 9.60 -9.29 -10.99
CA SER A 44 10.98 -9.60 -11.36
C SER A 44 11.67 -10.52 -10.35
N SER A 45 11.51 -10.22 -9.05
CA SER A 45 12.04 -11.08 -7.97
C SER A 45 11.33 -12.43 -7.93
N THR A 46 10.03 -12.45 -8.18
CA THR A 46 9.24 -13.69 -8.31
C THR A 46 9.81 -14.55 -9.41
N SER A 47 10.01 -14.00 -10.61
CA SER A 47 10.57 -14.74 -11.76
C SER A 47 11.94 -15.38 -11.47
N GLN A 48 12.79 -14.71 -10.69
CA GLN A 48 14.10 -15.27 -10.29
C GLN A 48 13.96 -16.48 -9.36
N VAL A 49 13.05 -16.41 -8.39
CA VAL A 49 12.80 -17.51 -7.45
C VAL A 49 12.18 -18.70 -8.19
N LEU A 50 11.20 -18.44 -9.06
CA LEU A 50 10.54 -19.50 -9.83
C LEU A 50 11.54 -20.22 -10.76
N GLY A 51 12.46 -19.50 -11.41
CA GLY A 51 13.47 -20.15 -12.23
C GLY A 51 14.38 -21.13 -11.46
N ALA A 52 14.70 -20.81 -10.21
CA ALA A 52 15.46 -21.73 -9.35
C ALA A 52 14.63 -22.94 -8.91
N SER A 53 13.32 -22.76 -8.70
CA SER A 53 12.39 -23.86 -8.45
C SER A 53 12.24 -24.78 -9.66
N ASP A 54 12.05 -24.22 -10.86
CA ASP A 54 11.92 -24.98 -12.11
C ASP A 54 13.15 -25.90 -12.34
N ASP A 55 14.35 -25.38 -12.08
CA ASP A 55 15.59 -26.16 -12.16
C ASP A 55 15.63 -27.32 -11.14
N ALA A 56 15.16 -27.08 -9.92
CA ALA A 56 15.09 -28.10 -8.87
C ALA A 56 14.03 -29.16 -9.19
N GLU A 57 12.87 -28.77 -9.71
CA GLU A 57 11.80 -29.66 -10.16
C GLU A 57 12.26 -30.54 -11.32
N ALA A 58 13.03 -29.98 -12.27
CA ALA A 58 13.63 -30.73 -13.35
C ALA A 58 14.58 -31.84 -12.84
N GLY A 59 15.36 -31.55 -11.79
CA GLY A 59 16.22 -32.51 -11.11
C GLY A 59 15.46 -33.61 -10.34
N LEU A 60 14.19 -33.35 -9.98
CA LEU A 60 13.31 -34.24 -9.22
C LEU A 60 12.26 -34.94 -10.09
N ARG A 61 12.37 -34.90 -11.42
CA ARG A 61 11.39 -35.51 -12.32
C ARG A 61 11.16 -36.99 -12.02
N GLY A 62 9.88 -37.36 -11.93
CA GLY A 62 9.45 -38.72 -11.60
C GLY A 62 9.33 -39.00 -10.10
N TRP A 63 9.74 -38.05 -9.24
CA TRP A 63 9.56 -38.12 -7.80
C TRP A 63 8.36 -37.25 -7.39
N THR A 64 7.57 -37.73 -6.42
CA THR A 64 6.49 -36.94 -5.81
C THR A 64 6.98 -35.60 -5.28
N THR A 65 8.19 -35.54 -4.72
CA THR A 65 8.78 -34.28 -4.26
C THR A 65 8.88 -33.22 -5.36
N GLY A 66 9.10 -33.63 -6.62
CA GLY A 66 9.12 -32.71 -7.75
C GLY A 66 7.74 -32.11 -8.02
N SER A 67 6.67 -32.90 -8.00
CA SER A 67 5.30 -32.39 -8.22
C SER A 67 4.78 -31.53 -7.07
N GLU A 68 5.18 -31.84 -5.84
CA GLU A 68 4.84 -31.01 -4.67
C GLU A 68 5.61 -29.68 -4.70
N LEU A 69 6.85 -29.67 -5.20
CA LEU A 69 7.62 -28.45 -5.41
C LEU A 69 6.98 -27.56 -6.47
N ASP A 70 6.62 -28.12 -7.64
CA ASP A 70 5.88 -27.43 -8.72
C ASP A 70 4.59 -26.78 -8.21
N SER A 71 3.77 -27.54 -7.48
CA SER A 71 2.53 -27.02 -6.88
C SER A 71 2.78 -25.90 -5.88
N CYS A 72 3.85 -26.00 -5.09
CA CYS A 72 4.24 -24.95 -4.14
C CYS A 72 4.73 -23.69 -4.87
N THR A 73 5.56 -23.86 -5.90
CA THR A 73 6.09 -22.80 -6.78
C THR A 73 4.95 -22.01 -7.43
N ASP A 74 3.95 -22.71 -7.98
CA ASP A 74 2.77 -22.10 -8.58
C ASP A 74 1.93 -21.29 -7.59
N GLU A 75 1.72 -21.81 -6.37
CA GLU A 75 0.97 -21.08 -5.35
C GLU A 75 1.73 -19.84 -4.84
N TRP A 76 3.05 -19.94 -4.69
CA TRP A 76 3.88 -18.77 -4.39
C TRP A 76 3.78 -17.71 -5.48
N LYS A 77 3.84 -18.12 -6.75
CA LYS A 77 3.64 -17.22 -7.88
C LYS A 77 2.29 -16.50 -7.78
N ARG A 78 1.21 -17.26 -7.58
CA ARG A 78 -0.16 -16.71 -7.51
C ARG A 78 -0.30 -15.70 -6.37
N LEU A 79 0.26 -15.99 -5.19
CA LEU A 79 0.22 -15.10 -4.03
C LEU A 79 1.02 -13.82 -4.26
N LEU A 80 2.21 -13.91 -4.84
CA LEU A 80 3.07 -12.77 -5.14
C LEU A 80 2.48 -11.87 -6.23
N ASP A 81 1.92 -12.44 -7.28
CA ASP A 81 1.21 -11.71 -8.34
C ASP A 81 -0.01 -10.96 -7.75
N SER A 82 -0.77 -11.62 -6.86
CA SER A 82 -1.90 -10.98 -6.17
C SER A 82 -1.46 -9.84 -5.24
N LEU A 83 -0.35 -10.01 -4.53
CA LEU A 83 0.20 -8.98 -3.65
C LEU A 83 0.67 -7.76 -4.44
N SER A 84 1.39 -7.98 -5.55
CA SER A 84 1.82 -6.91 -6.45
C SER A 84 0.63 -6.09 -6.96
N ALA A 85 -0.42 -6.76 -7.45
CA ALA A 85 -1.62 -6.10 -7.93
C ALA A 85 -2.33 -5.29 -6.84
N GLU A 86 -2.41 -5.82 -5.62
CA GLU A 86 -3.03 -5.12 -4.50
C GLU A 86 -2.20 -3.91 -4.06
N MET A 87 -0.87 -4.02 -4.03
CA MET A 87 0.04 -2.91 -3.74
C MET A 87 -0.07 -1.79 -4.77
N ASP A 88 -0.14 -2.11 -6.07
CA ASP A 88 -0.36 -1.12 -7.12
C ASP A 88 -1.71 -0.41 -6.95
N ARG A 89 -2.76 -1.18 -6.71
CA ARG A 89 -4.11 -0.65 -6.48
C ARG A 89 -4.17 0.30 -5.28
N GLN A 90 -3.65 -0.14 -4.13
CA GLN A 90 -3.61 0.69 -2.92
C GLN A 90 -2.73 1.92 -3.12
N GLY A 91 -1.58 1.78 -3.79
CA GLY A 91 -0.71 2.89 -4.12
C GLY A 91 -1.38 3.92 -5.04
N GLY A 92 -2.16 3.47 -6.02
CA GLY A 92 -3.02 4.32 -6.84
C GLY A 92 -4.08 5.06 -6.02
N ASN A 93 -4.77 4.37 -5.12
CA ASN A 93 -5.78 4.97 -4.23
C ASN A 93 -5.19 6.05 -3.32
N LEU A 94 -4.00 5.83 -2.76
CA LEU A 94 -3.33 6.79 -1.90
C LEU A 94 -2.94 8.06 -2.67
N ARG A 95 -2.32 7.92 -3.85
CA ARG A 95 -1.97 9.05 -4.72
C ARG A 95 -3.21 9.82 -5.19
N GLN A 96 -4.29 9.12 -5.54
CA GLN A 96 -5.55 9.75 -5.91
C GLN A 96 -6.14 10.53 -4.73
N THR A 97 -6.09 9.97 -3.52
CA THR A 97 -6.57 10.64 -2.31
C THR A 97 -5.75 11.90 -2.04
N ALA A 98 -4.42 11.82 -2.14
CA ALA A 98 -3.54 12.98 -2.03
C ALA A 98 -3.88 14.09 -3.04
N ALA A 99 -4.13 13.71 -4.31
CA ALA A 99 -4.53 14.66 -5.34
C ALA A 99 -5.89 15.31 -5.05
N ASN A 100 -6.84 14.55 -4.50
CA ASN A 100 -8.16 15.08 -4.12
C ASN A 100 -8.05 16.12 -2.98
N TYR A 101 -7.23 15.86 -1.96
CA TYR A 101 -6.98 16.83 -0.88
C TYR A 101 -6.37 18.13 -1.42
N ARG A 102 -5.33 18.03 -2.26
CA ARG A 102 -4.69 19.21 -2.88
C ARG A 102 -5.67 20.05 -3.71
N ARG A 103 -6.57 19.41 -4.47
CA ARG A 103 -7.61 20.11 -5.23
C ARG A 103 -8.60 20.82 -4.32
N ALA A 104 -9.08 20.14 -3.27
CA ALA A 104 -10.02 20.73 -2.33
C ALA A 104 -9.43 21.97 -1.62
N GLU A 105 -8.15 21.91 -1.23
CA GLU A 105 -7.44 23.06 -0.64
C GLU A 105 -7.34 24.25 -1.62
N GLN A 106 -7.03 23.99 -2.89
CA GLN A 106 -6.95 25.03 -3.92
C GLN A 106 -8.31 25.68 -4.20
N ASP A 107 -9.38 24.88 -4.26
CA ASP A 107 -10.75 25.37 -4.48
C ASP A 107 -11.20 26.29 -3.33
N VAL A 108 -10.90 25.89 -2.08
CA VAL A 108 -11.17 26.72 -0.89
C VAL A 108 -10.35 28.01 -0.93
N ALA A 109 -9.06 27.93 -1.21
CA ALA A 109 -8.19 29.11 -1.29
C ALA A 109 -8.66 30.11 -2.35
N THR A 110 -9.05 29.62 -3.53
CA THR A 110 -9.59 30.45 -4.62
C THR A 110 -10.92 31.09 -4.23
N GLY A 111 -11.83 30.34 -3.61
CA GLY A 111 -13.12 30.85 -3.13
C GLY A 111 -12.99 31.91 -2.03
N LEU A 112 -11.93 31.84 -1.21
CA LEU A 112 -11.63 32.86 -0.21
C LEU A 112 -10.97 34.10 -0.82
N ALA A 113 -10.09 33.94 -1.81
CA ALA A 113 -9.40 35.06 -2.48
C ALA A 113 -10.32 35.90 -3.39
N GLY A 114 -11.46 35.36 -3.82
CA GLY A 114 -12.46 36.06 -4.62
C GLY A 114 -13.50 36.85 -3.81
N ARG A 115 -13.36 36.94 -2.48
CA ARG A 115 -14.23 37.71 -1.57
C ARG A 115 -13.50 38.93 -1.04
#